data_AF-A0A9E0PSJ8-F1
#
_entry.id   AF-A0A9E0PSJ8-F1
#
_cell.length_a   1.000
_cell.length_b   1.000
_cell.length_c   1.000
_cell.angle_alpha   90.00
_cell.angle_beta   90.00
_cell.angle_gamma   90.00
#
_symmetry.space_group_name_H-M   'P 1'
#
loop_
_entity.id
_entity.type
_entity.pdbx_description
1 polymer ?
#
loop_
_entity_poly.entity_id
_entity_poly.type
_entity_poly.pdbx_seq_one_letter_code
_entity_poly.pdbx_strand_id
1 'polypeptide(L)' 'MIVLDASATVELLLGTARGAAVARRIFEPAETLHAPELLDLEVAQVLRRYERAKILDETRAEAALRDLAD' A
#
# COMPACT_ATOMS: atom_id res chain seq x y z
N MET A 1 1.97 18.67 -2.31
CA MET A 1 0.83 17.81 -2.66
C MET A 1 1.34 16.52 -3.29
N ILE A 2 0.95 15.37 -2.75
CA ILE A 2 1.27 14.03 -3.26
C ILE A 2 -0.03 13.30 -3.55
N VAL A 3 -0.08 12.62 -4.70
CA VAL A 3 -1.11 11.61 -4.98
C VAL A 3 -0.45 10.25 -4.84
N LEU A 4 -0.90 9.47 -3.85
CA LEU A 4 -0.40 8.13 -3.58
C LEU A 4 -1.09 7.13 -4.51
N ASP A 5 -0.28 6.39 -5.26
CA ASP A 5 -0.78 5.35 -6.17
C ASP A 5 -0.86 3.98 -5.47
N ALA A 6 -1.61 3.06 -6.06
CA ALA A 6 -1.80 1.72 -5.51
C ALA A 6 -0.48 0.94 -5.37
N SER A 7 0.46 1.09 -6.30
CA SER A 7 1.75 0.39 -6.22
C SER A 7 2.61 0.85 -5.04
N ALA A 8 2.66 2.16 -4.77
CA ALA A 8 3.36 2.76 -3.66
C ALA A 8 2.70 2.40 -2.33
N THR A 9 1.37 2.39 -2.29
CA THR A 9 0.61 1.89 -1.12
C THR A 9 0.92 0.43 -0.83
N VAL A 10 0.96 -0.44 -1.85
CA VAL A 10 1.34 -1.86 -1.67
C VAL A 10 2.77 -1.97 -1.13
N GLU A 11 3.74 -1.26 -1.71
CA GLU A 11 5.12 -1.30 -1.22
C GLU A 11 5.23 -0.80 0.23
N LEU A 12 4.44 0.21 0.60
CA LEU A 12 4.33 0.77 1.95
C LEU A 12 3.73 -0.26 2.93
N LEU A 13 2.55 -0.80 2.62
CA LEU A 13 1.86 -1.80 3.44
C LEU A 13 2.71 -3.05 3.64
N LEU A 14 3.45 -3.47 2.62
CA LEU A 14 4.32 -4.65 2.68
C LEU A 14 5.65 -4.39 3.40
N GLY A 15 5.98 -3.15 3.75
CA GLY A 15 7.19 -2.81 4.49
C GLY A 15 8.49 -2.99 3.69
N THR A 16 8.41 -2.84 2.36
CA THR A 16 9.57 -3.00 1.47
C THR A 16 10.57 -1.85 1.62
N ALA A 17 11.77 -1.99 1.05
CA ALA A 17 12.74 -0.89 0.99
C ALA A 17 12.21 0.33 0.23
N ARG A 18 11.38 0.12 -0.80
CA ARG A 18 10.69 1.21 -1.51
C ARG A 18 9.58 1.82 -0.66
N GLY A 19 8.82 0.99 0.06
CA GLY A 19 7.83 1.43 1.03
C GLY A 19 8.40 2.36 2.09
N ALA A 20 9.60 2.06 2.61
CA ALA A 20 10.30 2.94 3.54
C ALA A 20 10.67 4.31 2.92
N ALA A 21 10.95 4.37 1.61
CA ALA A 21 11.14 5.63 0.91
C ALA A 21 9.82 6.39 0.71
N VAL A 22 8.72 5.69 0.41
CA VAL A 22 7.37 6.26 0.31
C VAL A 22 6.96 6.86 1.65
N ALA A 23 7.09 6.12 2.75
CA ALA A 23 6.77 6.57 4.11
C ALA A 23 7.44 7.92 4.44
N ARG A 24 8.76 8.01 4.20
CA ARG A 24 9.52 9.24 4.46
C ARG A 24 8.96 10.45 3.72
N ARG A 25 8.47 10.25 2.50
CA ARG A 25 7.97 11.33 1.64
C ARG A 25 6.54 11.74 1.99
N ILE A 26 5.65 10.79 2.28
CA ILE A 26 4.23 11.08 2.55
C ILE A 26 3.99 11.67 3.94
N PHE A 27 4.92 11.47 4.88
CA PHE A 27 4.85 12.05 6.24
C PHE A 27 5.61 13.38 6.37
N GLU A 28 6.08 13.99 5.27
CA GLU A 28 6.68 15.33 5.33
C GLU A 28 5.62 16.37 5.70
N PRO A 29 5.84 17.23 6.72
CA PRO A 29 4.80 18.15 7.22
C PRO A 29 4.27 19.16 6.20
N ALA A 30 5.02 19.44 5.14
CA ALA A 30 4.62 20.37 4.08
C ALA A 30 3.76 19.73 2.99
N GLU A 31 3.58 18.41 3.01
CA GLU A 31 2.89 17.66 1.97
C GLU A 31 1.46 17.30 2.39
N THR A 32 0.49 17.59 1.51
CA THR A 32 -0.86 17.01 1.61
C THR A 32 -0.90 15.68 0.88
N LEU A 33 -1.54 14.68 1.48
CA LEU A 33 -1.68 13.36 0.90
C LEU A 33 -3.07 13.19 0.29
N HIS A 34 -3.10 12.75 -0.96
CA HIS A 34 -4.30 12.45 -1.72
C HIS A 34 -4.17 11.05 -2.32
N ALA A 35 -5.29 10.44 -2.70
CA ALA A 35 -5.31 9.19 -3.43
C ALA A 35 -6.51 9.16 -4.39
N PRO A 36 -6.46 8.33 -5.45
CA PRO A 36 -7.63 8.03 -6.27
C PRO A 36 -8.77 7.44 -5.44
N GLU A 37 -10.02 7.65 -5.86
CA GLU A 37 -11.22 7.12 -5.20
C GLU A 37 -11.23 5.58 -5.12
N LEU A 38 -10.55 4.91 -6.06
CA LEU A 38 -10.50 3.44 -6.15
C LEU A 38 -9.22 2.83 -5.55
N LEU A 39 -8.43 3.60 -4.80
CA LEU A 39 -7.14 3.14 -4.26
C LEU A 39 -7.28 1.84 -3.48
N ASP A 40 -8.29 1.75 -2.62
CA ASP A 40 -8.59 0.59 -1.78
C ASP A 40 -8.83 -0.67 -2.62
N LEU A 41 -9.66 -0.56 -3.67
CA LEU A 41 -9.98 -1.63 -4.60
C LEU A 41 -8.74 -2.08 -5.38
N GLU A 42 -7.93 -1.14 -5.88
CA GLU A 42 -6.72 -1.43 -6.63
C GLU A 42 -5.66 -2.14 -5.76
N VAL A 43 -5.46 -1.66 -4.52
CA VAL A 43 -4.54 -2.28 -3.55
C VAL A 43 -5.01 -3.68 -3.18
N ALA A 44 -6.30 -3.85 -2.85
CA ALA A 44 -6.87 -5.15 -2.52
C ALA A 44 -6.74 -6.15 -3.69
N GLN A 45 -6.93 -5.68 -4.93
CA GLN A 45 -6.74 -6.49 -6.12
C GLN A 45 -5.30 -6.98 -6.26
N VAL A 46 -4.31 -6.12 -6.01
CA VAL A 46 -2.88 -6.49 -6.08
C VAL A 46 -2.52 -7.49 -4.98
N LEU A 47 -2.93 -7.26 -3.72
CA LEU A 47 -2.68 -8.17 -2.61
C LEU A 47 -3.27 -9.56 -2.89
N ARG A 48 -4.53 -9.63 -3.36
CA ARG A 48 -5.17 -10.89 -3.80
C ARG A 48 -4.39 -11.56 -4.93
N ARG A 49 -3.85 -10.80 -5.88
CA ARG A 49 -3.06 -11.38 -6.98
C ARG A 49 -1.75 -11.97 -6.46
N TYR A 50 -1.08 -11.32 -5.52
CA TYR A 50 0.17 -11.81 -4.94
C TYR A 50 -0.04 -13.04 -4.07
N GLU A 51 -1.12 -13.10 -3.28
CA GLU A 51 -1.50 -14.30 -2.52
C GLU A 51 -1.77 -15.48 -3.47
N ARG A 52 -2.63 -15.29 -4.49
CA ARG A 52 -2.94 -16.37 -5.45
C ARG A 52 -1.73 -16.85 -6.25
N ALA A 53 -0.75 -15.97 -6.46
CA ALA A 53 0.51 -16.29 -7.10
C ALA A 53 1.55 -16.89 -6.14
N LYS A 54 1.23 -17.03 -4.84
CA LYS A 54 2.11 -17.48 -3.76
C LYS A 54 3.37 -16.61 -3.58
N ILE A 55 3.29 -15.34 -3.98
CA ILE A 55 4.32 -14.32 -3.75
C ILE A 55 4.21 -13.78 -2.33
N LEU A 56 2.97 -13.73 -1.81
CA LEU A 56 2.64 -13.29 -0.45
C LEU A 56 1.87 -14.42 0.24
N ASP A 57 2.17 -14.72 1.50
CA ASP A 57 1.37 -15.68 2.25
C ASP A 57 0.03 -15.07 2.70
N GLU A 58 -0.95 -15.94 2.98
CA GLU A 58 -2.31 -15.55 3.37
C GLU A 58 -2.33 -14.65 4.61
N THR A 59 -1.57 -15.02 5.65
CA THR A 59 -1.47 -14.25 6.90
C THR A 59 -0.96 -12.84 6.63
N ARG A 60 0.06 -12.69 5.78
CA ARG A 60 0.63 -11.40 5.45
C ARG A 60 -0.30 -10.56 4.57
N ALA A 61 -0.99 -11.20 3.62
CA ALA A 61 -2.00 -10.55 2.80
C ALA A 61 -3.16 -10.02 3.65
N GLU A 62 -3.63 -10.81 4.62
CA GLU A 62 -4.68 -10.40 5.55
C GLU A 62 -4.22 -9.25 6.45
N ALA A 63 -3.00 -9.31 6.99
CA ALA A 63 -2.43 -8.22 7.77
C ALA A 63 -2.39 -6.92 6.97
N ALA A 64 -1.92 -6.96 5.71
CA ALA A 64 -1.87 -5.78 4.85
C ALA A 64 -3.27 -5.21 4.51
N LEU A 65 -4.30 -6.05 4.43
CA LEU A 65 -5.68 -5.59 4.25
C LEU A 65 -6.23 -4.91 5.51
N ARG A 66 -5.88 -5.39 6.70
CA ARG A 66 -6.24 -4.73 7.96
C ARG A 66 -5.53 -3.39 8.09
N ASP A 67 -4.23 -3.35 7.81
CA ASP A 67 -3.43 -2.12 7.82
C ASP A 67 -3.96 -1.05 6.85
N LEU A 68 -4.62 -1.45 5.76
CA LEU A 68 -5.27 -0.54 4.80
C LEU A 68 -6.62 0.00 5.30
N ALA A 69 -7.31 -0.75 6.17
CA ALA A 69 -8.65 -0.43 6.66
C ALA A 69 -8.64 0.44 7.94
N ASP A 70 -7.52 0.47 8.66
CA ASP A 70 -7.29 1.27 9.88
C ASP A 70 -6.92 2.74 9.55
#